data_AF-A0A537A7K7-F1
#
_entry.id   AF-A0A537A7K7-F1
#
_cell.length_a   1.000
_cell.length_b   1.000
_cell.length_c   1.000
_cell.angle_alpha   90.00
_cell.angle_beta   90.00
_cell.angle_gamma   90.00
#
_symmetry.space_group_name_H-M   'P 1'
#
loop_
_entity.id
_entity.type
_entity.pdbx_description
1 polymer ?
#
loop_
_entity_poly.entity_id
_entity_poly.type
_entity_poly.pdbx_seq_one_letter_code
_entity_poly.pdbx_strand_id
1 'polypeptide(L)' 'MAANEPHPDPPPRRSAGPLQIARAVFWGFFGVRKQRGLEQDVTTIKPQHIVIAGVIGAALFVLLLILIVRLIVANA' A
#
# COMPACT_ATOMS: atom_id res chain seq x y z
N MET A 1 43.52 14.42 -21.55
CA MET A 1 42.89 13.17 -22.03
C MET A 1 43.22 12.10 -20.99
N ALA A 2 42.38 11.70 -20.03
CA ALA A 2 40.94 11.76 -19.87
C ALA A 2 40.59 11.70 -18.35
N ALA A 3 39.32 12.01 -18.04
CA ALA A 3 38.61 11.70 -16.79
C ALA A 3 38.81 12.63 -15.58
N ASN A 4 38.20 13.81 -15.65
CA ASN A 4 37.47 14.35 -14.49
C ASN A 4 36.09 14.76 -15.01
N GLU A 5 35.22 13.76 -15.20
CA GLU A 5 33.82 13.98 -15.52
C GLU A 5 33.14 14.47 -14.24
N PRO A 6 32.48 15.65 -14.23
CA PRO A 6 31.67 16.07 -13.10
C PRO A 6 30.61 15.01 -12.82
N HIS A 7 30.67 14.40 -11.65
CA HIS A 7 29.64 13.50 -11.17
C HIS A 7 28.31 14.28 -11.09
N PRO A 8 27.26 13.89 -11.82
CA PRO A 8 25.99 14.60 -11.79
C PRO A 8 25.38 14.47 -10.38
N ASP A 9 25.22 15.60 -9.69
CA ASP A 9 24.54 15.65 -8.41
C ASP A 9 23.11 15.10 -8.57
N PRO A 10 22.68 14.15 -7.73
CA PRO A 10 21.33 13.60 -7.82
C PRO A 10 20.30 14.71 -7.56
N PRO A 11 19.17 14.73 -8.30
CA PRO A 11 18.19 15.78 -8.21
C PRO A 11 17.62 15.93 -6.78
N PRO A 12 17.29 17.15 -6.34
CA PRO A 12 16.78 17.41 -5.00
C PRO A 12 15.49 16.61 -4.75
N ARG A 13 15.51 15.76 -3.72
CA ARG A 13 14.34 14.99 -3.28
C ARG A 13 13.29 15.96 -2.75
N ARG A 14 12.19 16.15 -3.50
CA ARG A 14 11.04 16.92 -3.02
C ARG A 14 10.52 16.25 -1.75
N SER A 15 10.49 16.99 -0.65
CA SER A 15 9.92 16.54 0.61
C SER A 15 8.48 16.11 0.36
N ALA A 16 8.13 14.92 0.81
CA ALA A 16 6.76 14.45 0.73
C ALA A 16 5.90 15.39 1.56
N GLY A 17 5.03 16.16 0.89
CA GLY A 17 4.17 17.11 1.60
C GLY A 17 3.25 16.39 2.59
N PRO A 18 2.74 17.08 3.61
CA PRO A 18 1.81 16.50 4.60
C PRO A 18 0.58 15.85 3.94
N LEU A 19 0.16 16.36 2.78
CA LEU A 19 -0.90 15.78 1.96
C LEU A 19 -0.51 14.42 1.35
N GLN A 20 0.75 14.23 0.98
CA GLN A 20 1.28 12.97 0.47
C GLN A 20 1.43 11.95 1.60
N ILE A 21 1.74 12.41 2.81
CA ILE A 21 1.75 11.60 4.03
C ILE A 21 0.32 11.14 4.35
N ALA A 22 -0.66 12.04 4.39
CA ALA A 22 -2.07 11.68 4.60
C ALA A 22 -2.57 10.69 3.54
N ARG A 23 -2.25 10.92 2.27
CA ARG A 23 -2.60 10.01 1.16
C ARG A 23 -1.89 8.66 1.28
N ALA A 24 -0.64 8.62 1.71
CA ALA A 24 0.09 7.38 1.94
C ALA A 24 -0.49 6.59 3.13
N VAL A 25 -0.92 7.28 4.18
CA VAL A 25 -1.61 6.68 5.33
C VAL A 25 -2.97 6.15 4.90
N PHE A 26 -3.72 6.89 4.09
CA PHE A 26 -5.01 6.47 3.55
C PHE A 26 -4.90 5.22 2.65
N TRP A 27 -3.89 5.16 1.78
CA TRP A 27 -3.57 3.98 0.97
C TRP A 27 -3.08 2.79 1.81
N GLY A 28 -2.50 3.05 2.99
CA GLY A 28 -2.18 2.05 3.99
C GLY A 28 -3.43 1.51 4.70
N PHE A 29 -4.39 2.38 5.04
CA PHE A 29 -5.63 1.99 5.72
C PHE A 29 -6.60 1.20 4.82
N PHE A 30 -6.61 1.49 3.52
CA PHE A 30 -7.47 0.81 2.55
C PHE A 30 -6.94 -0.56 2.10
N GLY A 31 -5.75 -0.98 2.56
CA GLY A 31 -5.27 -2.36 2.40
C GLY A 31 -4.68 -2.76 1.04
N VAL A 32 -4.42 -1.81 0.13
CA VAL A 32 -3.92 -2.08 -1.24
C VAL A 32 -2.47 -1.60 -1.39
N ARG A 33 -1.57 -2.05 -0.50
CA ARG A 33 -0.11 -1.95 -0.74
C ARG A 33 0.55 -3.33 -0.82
N LYS A 34 -0.11 -4.30 -1.45
CA LYS A 34 0.51 -5.60 -1.75
C LYS A 34 1.10 -5.59 -3.16
N GLN A 35 2.27 -4.97 -3.32
CA GLN A 35 3.06 -5.08 -4.56
C GLN A 35 4.57 -5.24 -4.30
N ARG A 36 5.01 -5.90 -3.22
CA ARG A 36 6.45 -6.12 -2.99
C ARG A 36 6.78 -7.47 -2.37
N GLY A 37 6.26 -8.54 -2.96
CA GLY A 37 6.63 -9.90 -2.55
C GLY A 37 6.36 -10.95 -3.64
N LEU A 38 6.38 -10.53 -4.91
CA LEU A 38 6.10 -11.41 -6.06
C LEU A 38 7.36 -11.70 -6.89
N GLU A 39 8.56 -11.61 -6.33
CA GLU A 39 9.78 -11.97 -7.08
C GLU A 39 10.53 -13.16 -6.49
N GLN A 40 10.28 -13.52 -5.23
CA GLN A 40 10.95 -14.65 -4.58
C GLN A 40 10.11 -15.93 -4.51
N ASP A 41 8.79 -15.85 -4.78
CA ASP A 41 7.85 -16.96 -4.54
C ASP A 41 6.97 -17.31 -5.76
N VAL A 42 7.23 -16.66 -6.90
CA VAL A 42 6.43 -16.81 -8.14
C VAL A 42 6.81 -18.05 -8.95
N THR A 43 7.86 -18.75 -8.55
CA THR A 43 8.29 -19.99 -9.21
C THR A 43 7.74 -21.26 -8.56
N THR A 44 7.04 -21.20 -7.42
CA THR A 44 6.50 -22.41 -6.75
C THR A 44 5.21 -22.23 -5.93
N ILE A 45 4.84 -21.04 -5.45
CA ILE A 45 3.58 -20.86 -4.69
C ILE A 45 2.43 -20.42 -5.62
N LYS A 46 1.42 -21.28 -5.73
CA LYS A 46 0.23 -21.07 -6.58
C LYS A 46 -0.42 -19.68 -6.31
N PRO A 47 -0.68 -18.87 -7.35
CA PRO A 47 -1.28 -17.52 -7.25
C PRO A 47 -2.57 -17.43 -6.43
N GLN A 48 -3.27 -18.57 -6.26
CA GLN A 48 -4.47 -18.73 -5.46
C GLN A 48 -4.36 -18.15 -4.04
N HIS A 49 -3.22 -18.29 -3.36
CA HIS A 49 -3.07 -17.83 -1.97
C HIS A 49 -3.12 -16.30 -1.86
N ILE A 50 -2.61 -15.59 -2.87
CA ILE A 50 -2.59 -14.13 -2.90
C ILE A 50 -4.01 -13.60 -3.10
N VAL A 51 -4.78 -14.25 -3.98
CA VAL A 51 -6.18 -13.91 -4.23
C VAL A 51 -7.04 -14.16 -2.99
N ILE A 52 -6.89 -15.32 -2.34
CA ILE A 52 -7.64 -15.66 -1.12
C ILE A 52 -7.32 -14.66 0.00
N ALA A 53 -6.04 -14.34 0.23
CA ALA A 53 -5.65 -13.37 1.24
C ALA A 53 -6.19 -11.96 0.96
N GLY A 54 -6.24 -11.55 -0.31
CA GLY A 54 -6.84 -10.28 -0.72
C GLY A 54 -8.35 -10.22 -0.49
N VAL A 55 -9.07 -11.29 -0.84
CA VAL A 55 -10.52 -11.40 -0.66
C VAL A 55 -10.91 -11.40 0.83
N ILE A 56 -10.16 -12.13 1.66
CA ILE A 56 -10.40 -12.15 3.12
C ILE A 56 -10.15 -10.74 3.71
N GLY A 57 -9.06 -10.08 3.32
CA GLY A 57 -8.76 -8.71 3.77
C GLY A 57 -9.85 -7.71 3.37
N ALA A 58 -10.37 -7.80 2.14
CA ALA A 58 -11.46 -6.95 1.67
C ALA A 58 -12.77 -7.22 2.43
N ALA A 59 -13.09 -8.49 2.67
CA ALA A 59 -14.30 -8.87 3.41
C ALA A 59 -14.28 -8.35 4.85
N LEU A 60 -13.14 -8.48 5.55
CA LEU A 60 -12.96 -7.94 6.89
C LEU A 60 -13.07 -6.41 6.94
N PHE A 61 -12.51 -5.72 5.94
CA PHE A 61 -12.61 -4.26 5.85
C PHE A 61 -14.07 -3.79 5.70
N VAL A 62 -14.83 -4.46 4.82
CA VAL A 62 -16.26 -4.14 4.62
C VAL A 62 -17.07 -4.44 5.89
N LEU A 63 -16.83 -5.57 6.55
CA LEU A 63 -17.48 -5.89 7.82
C LEU A 63 -17.21 -4.83 8.89
N LEU A 64 -15.97 -4.36 8.99
CA LEU A 64 -15.58 -3.32 9.93
C LEU A 64 -16.38 -2.02 9.66
N LEU A 65 -16.49 -1.61 8.40
CA LEU A 65 -17.27 -0.43 8.02
C LEU A 65 -18.76 -0.58 8.37
N ILE A 66 -19.35 -1.74 8.07
CA ILE A 66 -20.75 -2.02 8.40
C ILE A 66 -20.98 -1.98 9.90
N LEU A 67 -20.06 -2.53 10.69
CA LEU A 67 -20.14 -2.53 12.15
C LEU A 67 -20.11 -1.09 12.68
N ILE A 68 -19.18 -0.28 12.20
CA ILE A 68 -19.07 1.15 12.59
C ILE A 68 -20.38 1.88 12.24
N VAL A 69 -20.91 1.69 11.04
CA VAL A 69 -22.18 2.33 10.62
C VAL A 69 -23.33 1.89 11.51
N ARG A 70 -23.43 0.60 11.80
CA ARG A 70 -24.47 0.07 12.70
C ARG A 70 -24.38 0.66 14.10
N LEU A 71 -23.16 0.81 14.65
CA LEU A 71 -22.97 1.45 15.95
C LEU A 71 -23.42 2.91 15.94
N ILE A 72 -23.10 3.65 14.88
CA ILE A 72 -23.52 5.05 14.72
C ILE A 72 -25.04 5.17 14.63
N VAL A 73 -25.69 4.31 13.82
CA VAL A 73 -27.15 4.31 13.66
C VAL A 73 -27.87 3.84 14.93
N ALA A 74 -27.33 2.84 15.63
CA ALA A 74 -27.93 2.33 16.87
C ALA A 74 -27.80 3.32 18.05
N ASN A 75 -26.85 4.25 17.98
CA ASN A 75 -26.63 5.29 18.98
C ASN A 75 -27.28 6.63 18.60
N ALA A 76 -28.10 6.66 17.55
CA ALA A 76 -28.91 7.80 17.11
C ALA A 76 -30.38 7.57 17.45
#